data_AF-H9A554-F1
#
_entry.id   AF-H9A554-F1
#
_cell.length_a   1.000
_cell.length_b   1.000
_cell.length_c   1.000
_cell.angle_alpha   90.00
_cell.angle_beta   90.00
_cell.angle_gamma   90.00
#
_symmetry.space_group_name_H-M   'P 1'
#
loop_
_entity.id
_entity.type
_entity.pdbx_description
1 polymer ?
#
loop_
_entity_poly.entity_id
_entity_poly.type
_entity_poly.pdbx_seq_one_letter_code
_entity_poly.pdbx_strand_id
1 'polypeptide(L)' 'FLGVNYYYRTIIRQSPDGKFGSYETVKPEGSEYTEMGWEVYPKGLYNLLTRFHKEYQIPALYVTENG' A
#
# COMPACT_ATOMS: atom_id res chain seq x y z
N PHE A 1 -9.39 16.75 -9.64
CA PHE A 1 -8.89 16.22 -8.36
C PHE A 1 -8.71 14.71 -8.49
N LEU A 2 -8.02 14.05 -7.55
CA LEU A 2 -7.93 12.58 -7.45
C LEU A 2 -8.37 12.15 -6.04
N GLY A 3 -9.30 11.19 -5.97
CA GLY A 3 -9.65 10.47 -4.75
C GLY A 3 -8.75 9.26 -4.56
N VAL A 4 -8.26 9.06 -3.34
CA VAL A 4 -7.35 7.97 -2.97
C VAL A 4 -8.01 7.14 -1.89
N ASN A 5 -8.20 5.85 -2.18
CA ASN A 5 -8.60 4.85 -1.22
C ASN A 5 -7.35 4.10 -0.79
N TYR A 6 -7.05 4.08 0.51
CA TYR A 6 -5.86 3.42 1.04
C TYR A 6 -6.18 2.77 2.38
N TYR A 7 -5.75 1.52 2.55
CA TYR A 7 -6.04 0.73 3.74
C TYR A 7 -4.78 0.10 4.32
N TYR A 8 -4.00 -0.60 3.50
CA TYR A 8 -2.81 -1.33 3.96
C TYR A 8 -1.74 -1.36 2.87
N ARG A 9 -0.52 -1.81 3.22
CA ARG A 9 0.51 -2.15 2.23
C ARG A 9 0.51 -3.64 1.95
N THR A 10 0.90 -4.01 0.74
CA THR A 10 1.27 -5.39 0.41
C THR A 10 2.78 -5.45 0.24
N ILE A 11 3.45 -6.30 1.00
CA ILE A 11 4.84 -6.66 0.75
C ILE A 11 4.83 -7.94 -0.10
N ILE A 12 5.54 -7.91 -1.22
CA ILE A 12 5.71 -9.07 -2.09
C ILE A 12 7.17 -9.44 -2.18
N ARG A 13 7.45 -10.74 -2.37
CA ARG A 13 8.77 -11.23 -2.77
C ARG A 13 8.63 -12.21 -3.93
N GLN A 14 9.68 -12.32 -4.74
CA GLN A 14 9.75 -13.31 -5.81
C GLN A 14 9.62 -14.71 -5.19
N SER A 15 8.75 -15.54 -5.77
CA SER A 15 8.61 -16.93 -5.32
C SER A 15 9.90 -17.71 -5.64
N PRO A 16 10.55 -18.37 -4.66
CA PRO A 16 11.84 -19.04 -4.84
C PRO A 16 11.84 -20.07 -5.99
N ASP A 17 10.76 -20.84 -6.10
CA ASP A 17 10.60 -21.91 -7.09
C ASP A 17 9.55 -21.56 -8.17
N GLY A 18 9.15 -20.30 -8.23
CA GLY A 18 8.05 -19.87 -9.09
C GLY A 18 8.49 -19.45 -10.50
N LYS A 19 7.57 -19.52 -11.46
CA LYS A 19 7.80 -19.02 -12.83
C LYS A 19 8.11 -17.52 -12.82
N PHE A 20 8.74 -17.02 -13.88
CA PHE A 20 8.96 -15.59 -14.06
C PHE A 20 7.63 -14.81 -13.90
N GLY A 21 7.64 -13.79 -13.03
CA GLY A 21 6.45 -12.99 -12.69
C GLY A 21 5.60 -13.55 -11.53
N SER A 22 5.91 -14.73 -11.00
CA SER A 22 5.27 -15.21 -9.77
C SER A 22 5.83 -14.52 -8.53
N TYR A 23 4.96 -14.28 -7.55
CA TYR A 23 5.32 -13.68 -6.28
C TYR A 23 4.49 -14.27 -5.15
N GLU A 24 4.98 -14.13 -3.94
CA GLU A 24 4.22 -14.42 -2.72
C GLU A 24 4.15 -13.17 -1.83
N THR A 25 3.06 -13.05 -1.08
CA THR A 25 2.87 -11.96 -0.13
C THR A 25 3.55 -12.29 1.20
N VAL A 26 4.22 -11.30 1.78
CA VAL A 26 4.94 -11.41 3.05
C VAL A 26 4.16 -10.65 4.12
N LYS A 27 3.94 -11.28 5.27
CA LYS A 27 3.39 -10.63 6.46
C LYS A 27 4.53 -10.28 7.42
N PRO A 28 4.84 -8.99 7.63
CA PRO A 28 5.84 -8.57 8.62
C PRO A 28 5.56 -9.11 10.02
N GLU A 29 6.58 -9.71 10.63
CA GLU A 29 6.51 -10.09 12.04
C GLU A 29 6.50 -8.84 12.93
N GLY A 30 5.72 -8.88 14.01
CA GLY A 30 5.62 -7.79 14.98
C GLY A 30 4.76 -6.60 14.54
N SER A 31 4.18 -6.63 13.33
CA SER A 31 3.19 -5.62 12.92
C SER A 31 1.82 -5.85 13.55
N GLU A 32 1.07 -4.77 13.69
CA GLU A 32 -0.35 -4.82 14.06
C GLU A 32 -1.22 -5.14 12.83
N TYR A 33 -2.28 -5.91 13.05
CA TYR A 33 -3.21 -6.33 12.01
C TYR A 33 -4.65 -6.11 12.44
N THR A 34 -5.48 -5.66 11.50
CA THR A 34 -6.92 -5.54 11.70
C THR A 34 -7.60 -6.91 11.73
N GLU A 35 -8.89 -6.97 12.06
CA GLU A 35 -9.71 -8.19 11.97
C GLU A 35 -9.72 -8.80 10.56
N MET A 36 -9.56 -7.95 9.53
CA MET A 36 -9.46 -8.37 8.13
C MET A 36 -8.08 -8.96 7.77
N GLY A 37 -7.14 -9.00 8.72
CA GLY A 37 -5.77 -9.46 8.52
C GLY A 37 -4.92 -8.48 7.70
N TRP A 38 -5.32 -7.21 7.63
CA TRP A 38 -4.59 -6.15 6.94
C TRP A 38 -3.60 -5.48 7.88
N GLU A 39 -2.37 -5.28 7.40
CA GLU A 39 -1.33 -4.63 8.19
C GLU A 39 -1.68 -3.16 8.42
N VAL A 40 -1.64 -2.72 9.69
CA VAL A 40 -1.75 -1.31 10.05
C VAL A 40 -0.45 -0.60 9.66
N TYR A 41 -0.46 0.11 8.52
CA TYR A 41 0.74 0.77 7.99
C TYR A 41 0.48 2.21 7.50
N PRO A 42 0.30 3.18 8.42
CA PRO A 42 -0.07 4.56 8.06
C PRO A 42 0.99 5.29 7.22
N LYS A 43 2.27 4.90 7.32
CA LYS A 43 3.35 5.51 6.53
C LYS A 43 3.15 5.33 5.02
N GLY A 44 2.47 4.27 4.59
CA GLY A 44 2.20 4.03 3.18
C GLY A 44 1.27 5.07 2.54
N LEU A 45 0.26 5.56 3.27
CA LEU A 45 -0.62 6.62 2.80
C LEU A 45 0.17 7.91 2.51
N TYR A 46 1.02 8.33 3.46
CA TYR A 46 1.89 9.50 3.29
C TYR A 46 2.78 9.35 2.05
N ASN A 47 3.41 8.19 1.88
CA ASN A 47 4.29 7.92 0.74
C ASN A 47 3.52 7.99 -0.58
N LEU A 48 2.32 7.41 -0.65
CA LEU A 48 1.48 7.40 -1.84
C LEU A 48 1.05 8.82 -2.24
N LEU A 49 0.52 9.60 -1.30
CA LEU A 49 0.07 10.97 -1.56
C LEU A 49 1.25 11.88 -1.97
N THR A 50 2.39 11.74 -1.29
CA THR A 50 3.61 12.50 -1.63
C THR A 50 4.10 12.17 -3.03
N ARG A 51 4.07 10.89 -3.41
CA ARG A 51 4.45 10.44 -4.75
C ARG A 51 3.52 11.03 -5.81
N PHE A 52 2.21 10.94 -5.60
CA PHE A 52 1.23 11.50 -6.53
C PHE A 52 1.37 13.01 -6.71
N HIS A 53 1.59 13.74 -5.62
CA HIS A 53 1.84 15.18 -5.69
C HIS A 53 3.10 15.50 -6.52
N LYS A 54 4.20 14.76 -6.31
CA LYS A 54 5.48 15.01 -6.98
C LYS A 54 5.51 14.58 -8.45
N GLU A 55 4.98 13.41 -8.77
CA GLU A 55 5.14 12.78 -10.10
C GLU A 55 4.05 13.21 -11.09
N TYR A 56 2.84 13.53 -10.62
CA TYR A 56 1.67 13.70 -11.49
C TYR A 56 1.05 15.10 -11.43
N GLN A 57 1.61 16.02 -10.63
CA GLN A 57 1.14 17.40 -10.46
C GLN A 57 -0.38 17.52 -10.27
N ILE A 58 -0.97 16.62 -9.48
CA ILE A 58 -2.42 16.57 -9.32
C ILE A 58 -2.89 17.81 -8.55
N PRO A 59 -3.86 18.59 -9.09
CA PRO A 59 -4.24 19.90 -8.53
C PRO A 59 -4.92 19.81 -7.16
N ALA A 60 -5.54 18.67 -6.84
CA ALA A 60 -6.10 18.41 -5.51
C ALA A 60 -6.17 16.89 -5.28
N LEU A 61 -5.73 16.46 -4.09
CA LEU A 61 -5.77 15.07 -3.61
C LEU A 61 -6.74 14.98 -2.43
N TYR A 62 -7.60 13.98 -2.45
CA TYR A 62 -8.51 13.67 -1.35
C TYR A 62 -8.31 12.22 -0.92
N VAL A 63 -8.25 11.98 0.39
CA VAL A 63 -8.41 10.62 0.91
C VAL A 63 -9.92 10.36 0.93
N THR A 64 -10.38 9.51 0.03
CA THR A 64 -11.81 9.19 -0.12
C THR A 64 -12.20 7.99 0.73
N GLU A 65 -11.25 7.09 1.00
CA GLU A 65 -11.43 5.98 1.93
C GLU A 65 -10.14 5.67 2.69
N ASN A 66 -10.27 5.46 4.00
CA ASN A 66 -9.25 4.88 4.88
C ASN A 66 -9.95 4.28 6.10
N GLY A 67 -9.52 3.09 6.51
CA GLY A 67 -10.06 2.35 7.65
C GLY A 67 -9.24 1.12 7.98
#